data_AF-A0A233RYB6-F1
#
_entry.id   AF-A0A233RYB6-F1
#
_cell.length_a   1.000
_cell.length_b   1.000
_cell.length_c   1.000
_cell.angle_alpha   90.00
_cell.angle_beta   90.00
_cell.angle_gamma   90.00
#
_symmetry.space_group_name_H-M   'P 1'
#
loop_
_entity.id
_entity.type
_entity.pdbx_description
1 polymer ?
#
loop_
_entity_poly.entity_id
_entity_poly.type
_entity_poly.pdbx_seq_one_letter_code
_entity_poly.pdbx_strand_id
1 'polypeptide(L)'
;MELPTDLVSAFKRGLGAVFLGAGASASAGLPDRQQVATALARDLRLPRPDNGRGFPASELIKIPQYYENRYNRRRLVNRLQELMEVKRFADSEVHNLITQLPCDTYYTTNHDELLEETLRQQHQGFAAVVSEEAARTFAERRGKVVRKIHGTISQPDTLIVTRSDYADFASESRFSIDALRNDLTQRVFLFVGYSLTDPDFNSIYDHVLYGMGRMRQTHFICINGPTDLEVQDLRQCGIEVIDLALWPGRTEAQRLISFLQALAEATSAMVHVERFFCGVRQGERVPMIVRSVLNEEETSVYYPDCDIRVAQEVEKALQAMGCEPELVPSVLAEARFDEYLQQNLVLICSPLGNSFTARVFDRLEERTTNICIRFRMDDDRGYLEDIKTGTRYVPDRPADADPQRIQYDYSVIARYRNPWADDKYLFIMAGLNAIGTHAVSRFLSNLMNYRKLPRSQDDSVLLLRVSYRAYDPYRFISEEEPFAEL
;
A
#
# COMPACT_ATOMS: atom_id res chain seq x y z
N MET A 1 -0.53 19.60 -2.43
CA MET A 1 0.80 18.97 -2.56
C MET A 1 0.59 17.65 -3.26
N GLU A 2 1.33 17.39 -4.32
CA GLU A 2 1.12 16.21 -5.13
C GLU A 2 2.24 15.20 -4.89
N LEU A 3 1.86 13.95 -4.67
CA LEU A 3 2.79 12.83 -4.66
C LEU A 3 3.27 12.58 -6.09
N PRO A 4 4.56 12.24 -6.32
CA PRO A 4 5.03 11.88 -7.65
C PRO A 4 4.25 10.68 -8.19
N THR A 5 3.60 10.84 -9.35
CA THR A 5 2.74 9.81 -9.96
C THR A 5 3.50 8.51 -10.23
N ASP A 6 4.76 8.63 -10.67
CA ASP A 6 5.62 7.48 -10.96
C ASP A 6 5.96 6.68 -9.70
N LEU A 7 6.22 7.37 -8.58
CA LEU A 7 6.45 6.73 -7.28
C LEU A 7 5.21 5.97 -6.81
N VAL A 8 4.05 6.63 -6.83
CA VAL A 8 2.78 6.01 -6.42
C VAL A 8 2.46 4.80 -7.32
N SER A 9 2.64 4.94 -8.63
CA SER A 9 2.43 3.86 -9.61
C SER A 9 3.36 2.67 -9.36
N ALA A 10 4.65 2.92 -9.09
CA ALA A 10 5.61 1.85 -8.83
C ALA A 10 5.28 1.06 -7.57
N PHE A 11 4.94 1.74 -6.46
CA PHE A 11 4.52 1.08 -5.23
C PHE A 11 3.20 0.31 -5.44
N LYS A 12 2.21 0.88 -6.14
CA LYS A 12 0.96 0.16 -6.47
C LYS A 12 1.18 -1.12 -7.28
N ARG A 13 2.19 -1.14 -8.14
CA ARG A 13 2.55 -2.29 -8.98
C ARG A 13 3.45 -3.32 -8.28
N GLY A 14 3.77 -3.13 -7.00
CA GLY A 14 4.73 -3.97 -6.27
C GLY A 14 6.18 -3.83 -6.75
N LEU A 15 6.49 -2.77 -7.51
CA LEU A 15 7.84 -2.47 -8.01
C LEU A 15 8.59 -1.47 -7.11
N GLY A 16 7.98 -1.05 -6.00
CA GLY A 16 8.61 -0.17 -5.02
C GLY A 16 9.59 -0.91 -4.12
N ALA A 17 10.70 -0.26 -3.77
CA ALA A 17 11.62 -0.68 -2.72
C ALA A 17 11.96 0.51 -1.82
N VAL A 18 12.28 0.26 -0.55
CA VAL A 18 12.65 1.32 0.40
C VAL A 18 14.09 1.13 0.86
N PHE A 19 14.87 2.20 0.87
CA PHE A 19 16.22 2.23 1.42
C PHE A 19 16.27 3.17 2.63
N LEU A 20 16.59 2.61 3.80
CA LEU A 20 16.65 3.33 5.07
C LEU A 20 18.09 3.68 5.48
N GLY A 21 18.31 4.96 5.72
CA GLY A 21 19.49 5.50 6.38
C GLY A 21 19.24 5.79 7.87
N ALA A 22 20.29 6.24 8.57
CA ALA A 22 20.25 6.42 10.03
C ALA A 22 19.25 7.52 10.47
N GLY A 23 18.96 8.48 9.59
CA GLY A 23 17.98 9.54 9.85
C GLY A 23 16.55 9.03 10.06
N ALA A 24 16.20 7.87 9.48
CA ALA A 24 14.88 7.26 9.69
C ALA A 24 14.71 6.72 11.12
N SER A 25 15.80 6.26 11.74
CA SER A 25 15.85 5.72 13.11
C SER A 25 16.04 6.80 14.17
N ALA A 26 16.43 8.03 13.79
CA ALA A 26 16.69 9.12 14.74
C ALA A 26 15.47 9.51 15.58
N SER A 27 14.26 9.45 14.99
CA SER A 27 12.99 9.71 15.68
C SER A 27 12.65 8.65 16.72
N ALA A 28 13.16 7.42 16.55
CA ALA A 28 13.10 6.34 17.53
C ALA A 28 14.15 6.50 18.64
N GLY A 29 14.89 7.61 18.63
CA GLY A 29 15.93 7.93 19.57
C GLY A 29 17.27 7.26 19.27
N LEU A 30 17.35 6.27 18.39
CA LEU A 30 18.60 5.56 18.12
C LEU A 30 19.74 6.51 17.70
N PRO A 31 20.98 6.22 18.09
CA PRO A 31 22.08 7.13 17.85
C PRO A 31 22.46 7.17 16.37
N ASP A 32 22.61 8.38 15.82
CA ASP A 32 23.21 8.55 14.49
C ASP A 32 24.74 8.35 14.52
N ARG A 33 25.37 8.34 13.33
CA ARG A 33 26.83 8.16 13.20
C ARG A 33 27.64 9.22 13.96
N GLN A 34 27.17 10.47 14.02
CA GLN A 34 27.83 11.54 14.77
C GLN A 34 27.78 11.28 16.28
N GLN A 35 26.64 10.82 16.78
CA GLN A 35 26.43 10.50 18.18
C GLN A 35 27.26 9.28 18.60
N VAL A 36 27.34 8.24 17.76
CA VAL A 36 28.23 7.09 17.97
C VAL A 36 29.69 7.55 18.01
N ALA A 37 30.17 8.28 17.00
CA ALA A 37 31.54 8.78 16.96
C ALA A 37 31.86 9.67 18.17
N THR A 38 30.91 10.52 18.59
CA THR A 38 31.07 11.39 19.76
C THR A 38 31.19 10.59 21.06
N ALA A 39 30.40 9.52 21.22
CA ALA A 39 30.49 8.66 22.39
C ALA A 39 31.85 7.92 22.45
N LEU A 40 32.28 7.34 21.33
CA LEU A 40 33.57 6.65 21.25
C LEU A 40 34.76 7.61 21.43
N ALA A 41 34.68 8.83 20.86
CA ALA A 41 35.70 9.86 21.04
C ALA A 41 35.83 10.28 22.51
N ARG A 42 34.71 10.39 23.23
CA ARG A 42 34.70 10.68 24.67
C ARG A 42 35.39 9.58 25.48
N ASP A 43 35.07 8.31 25.18
CA ASP A 43 35.70 7.15 25.83
C ASP A 43 37.22 7.09 25.54
N LEU A 44 37.64 7.60 24.39
CA LEU A 44 39.05 7.76 23.99
C LEU A 44 39.72 9.03 24.51
N ARG A 45 38.96 9.97 25.09
CA ARG A 45 39.41 11.31 25.49
C ARG A 45 39.99 12.14 24.34
N LEU A 46 39.42 11.99 23.13
CA LEU A 46 39.78 12.81 21.98
C LEU A 46 39.16 14.22 22.11
N PRO A 47 39.85 15.27 21.66
CA PRO A 47 39.30 16.62 21.67
C PRO A 47 38.10 16.70 20.71
N ARG A 48 37.02 17.37 21.16
CA ARG A 48 35.87 17.63 20.31
C ARG A 48 36.19 18.83 19.40
N PRO A 49 35.78 18.80 18.12
CA PRO A 49 35.90 19.98 17.26
C PRO A 49 35.13 21.16 17.84
N ASP A 50 35.76 22.33 17.89
CA ASP A 50 35.23 23.55 18.52
C ASP A 50 34.21 24.30 17.63
N ASN A 51 33.75 23.66 16.57
CA ASN A 51 32.93 24.25 15.52
C ASN A 51 31.41 24.11 15.75
N GLY A 52 30.99 23.42 16.82
CA GLY A 52 29.58 23.12 17.11
C GLY A 52 28.89 22.17 16.11
N ARG A 53 29.59 21.69 15.08
CA ARG A 53 29.03 20.88 13.96
C ARG A 53 29.35 19.38 14.05
N GLY A 54 30.04 18.94 15.10
CA GLY A 54 30.44 17.53 15.26
C GLY A 54 31.73 17.21 14.50
N PHE A 55 32.03 15.91 14.36
CA PHE A 55 33.23 15.44 13.67
C PHE A 55 33.04 15.52 12.14
N PRO A 56 34.08 15.83 11.36
CA PRO A 56 33.97 15.75 9.90
C PRO A 56 33.71 14.30 9.46
N ALA A 57 33.04 14.12 8.33
CA ALA A 57 32.61 12.80 7.84
C ALA A 57 33.74 11.76 7.77
N SER A 58 34.95 12.20 7.39
CA SER A 58 36.15 11.36 7.33
C SER A 58 36.64 10.84 8.68
N GLU A 59 36.30 11.51 9.79
CA GLU A 59 36.64 11.07 11.15
C GLU A 59 35.60 10.09 11.72
N LEU A 60 34.38 10.05 11.18
CA LEU A 60 33.30 9.17 11.66
C LEU A 60 33.64 7.69 11.52
N ILE A 61 34.48 7.32 10.55
CA ILE A 61 34.98 5.93 10.38
C ILE A 61 36.34 5.70 11.06
N LYS A 62 37.11 6.77 11.32
CA LYS A 62 38.42 6.67 11.98
C LYS A 62 38.29 6.56 13.50
N ILE A 63 37.33 7.23 14.11
CA ILE A 63 37.13 7.17 15.55
C ILE A 63 36.79 5.73 16.01
N PRO A 64 35.86 4.99 15.35
CA PRO A 64 35.68 3.57 15.61
C PRO A 64 36.96 2.75 15.42
N GLN A 65 37.75 3.05 14.38
CA GLN A 65 39.05 2.40 14.18
C GLN A 65 39.99 2.61 15.36
N TYR A 66 40.12 3.85 15.84
CA TYR A 66 40.97 4.16 17.00
C TYR A 66 40.48 3.47 18.26
N TYR A 67 39.16 3.34 18.41
CA TYR A 67 38.55 2.62 19.52
C TYR A 67 38.91 1.13 19.48
N GLU A 68 38.75 0.50 18.32
CA GLU A 68 39.10 -0.89 18.09
C GLU A 68 40.60 -1.14 18.32
N ASN A 69 41.47 -0.27 17.79
CA ASN A 69 42.92 -0.40 17.97
C ASN A 69 43.32 -0.31 19.46
N ARG A 70 42.62 0.51 20.25
CA ARG A 70 42.92 0.69 21.68
C ARG A 70 42.37 -0.43 22.55
N TYR A 71 41.18 -0.94 22.22
CA TYR A 71 40.40 -1.78 23.13
C TYR A 71 40.06 -3.16 22.61
N ASN A 72 40.21 -3.44 21.32
CA ASN A 72 39.73 -4.59 20.52
C ASN A 72 38.27 -4.52 20.01
N ARG A 73 37.99 -5.35 18.99
CA ARG A 73 36.71 -5.46 18.28
C ARG A 73 35.55 -5.77 19.22
N ARG A 74 35.72 -6.73 20.12
CA ARG A 74 34.67 -7.15 21.08
C ARG A 74 34.23 -5.97 21.94
N ARG A 75 35.16 -5.13 22.40
CA ARG A 75 34.83 -3.96 23.21
C ARG A 75 34.14 -2.86 22.39
N LEU A 76 34.51 -2.68 21.12
CA LEU A 76 33.78 -1.79 20.21
C LEU A 76 32.33 -2.26 20.03
N VAL A 77 32.12 -3.53 19.70
CA VAL A 77 30.79 -4.13 19.49
C VAL A 77 29.91 -3.97 20.74
N ASN A 78 30.43 -4.32 21.92
CA ASN A 78 29.69 -4.16 23.17
C ASN A 78 29.30 -2.70 23.41
N ARG A 79 30.20 -1.76 23.10
CA ARG A 79 29.91 -0.34 23.26
C ARG A 79 28.83 0.14 22.29
N LEU A 80 28.83 -0.35 21.06
CA LEU A 80 27.77 -0.07 20.09
C LEU A 80 26.42 -0.63 20.56
N GLN A 81 26.41 -1.87 21.09
CA GLN A 81 25.21 -2.49 21.68
C GLN A 81 24.65 -1.63 22.82
N GLU A 82 25.49 -1.21 23.76
CA GLU A 82 25.06 -0.33 24.87
C GLU A 82 24.42 0.98 24.36
N LEU A 83 24.99 1.59 23.31
CA LEU A 83 24.46 2.83 22.74
C LEU A 83 23.09 2.63 22.06
N MET A 84 22.81 1.44 21.54
CA MET A 84 21.55 1.09 20.86
C MET A 84 20.50 0.55 21.83
N GLU A 85 20.88 -0.18 22.88
CA GLU A 85 19.96 -0.78 23.85
C GLU A 85 19.21 0.25 24.70
N VAL A 86 19.82 1.41 24.98
CA VAL A 86 19.25 2.45 25.85
C VAL A 86 17.93 3.03 25.30
N LYS A 87 17.54 2.73 24.06
CA LYS A 87 16.41 3.40 23.37
C LYS A 87 15.45 2.49 22.61
N ARG A 88 15.47 1.17 22.87
CA ARG A 88 14.67 0.12 22.21
C ARG A 88 13.12 0.22 22.33
N PHE A 89 12.57 1.29 22.89
CA PHE A 89 11.13 1.38 23.20
C PHE A 89 10.42 2.61 22.61
N ALA A 90 11.00 3.29 21.62
CA ALA A 90 10.28 4.35 20.92
C ALA A 90 9.50 3.75 19.74
N ASP A 91 8.16 3.83 19.80
CA ASP A 91 7.30 3.61 18.65
C ASP A 91 7.76 4.52 17.50
N SER A 92 8.38 3.96 16.48
CA SER A 92 8.79 4.72 15.30
C SER A 92 7.66 4.70 14.29
N GLU A 93 6.81 5.72 14.34
CA GLU A 93 5.73 5.93 13.36
C GLU A 93 6.27 5.88 11.91
N VAL A 94 7.49 6.37 11.69
CA VAL A 94 8.20 6.27 10.40
C VAL A 94 8.31 4.80 9.94
N HIS A 95 8.84 3.91 10.78
CA HIS A 95 8.98 2.50 10.44
C HIS A 95 7.61 1.84 10.25
N ASN A 96 6.63 2.17 11.10
CA ASN A 96 5.27 1.66 10.97
C ASN A 96 4.64 2.01 9.62
N LEU A 97 4.86 3.23 9.11
CA LEU A 97 4.36 3.65 7.80
C LEU A 97 5.12 2.98 6.66
N ILE A 98 6.45 2.87 6.77
CA ILE A 98 7.29 2.18 5.77
C ILE A 98 6.87 0.71 5.60
N THR A 99 6.57 -0.01 6.68
CA THR A 99 6.16 -1.42 6.59
C THR A 99 4.73 -1.60 6.07
N GLN A 100 3.92 -0.53 6.06
CA GLN A 100 2.58 -0.49 5.45
C GLN A 100 2.61 -0.21 3.94
N LEU A 101 3.70 0.34 3.40
CA LEU A 101 3.85 0.52 1.96
C LEU A 101 3.84 -0.85 1.25
N PRO A 102 3.19 -0.98 0.07
CA PRO A 102 3.14 -2.22 -0.71
C PRO A 102 4.49 -2.51 -1.39
N CYS A 103 5.46 -2.96 -0.59
CA CYS A 103 6.78 -3.38 -1.06
C CYS A 103 7.25 -4.62 -0.27
N ASP A 104 8.04 -5.45 -0.95
CA ASP A 104 8.62 -6.67 -0.39
C ASP A 104 10.13 -6.55 -0.14
N THR A 105 10.74 -5.44 -0.55
CA THR A 105 12.19 -5.28 -0.58
C THR A 105 12.60 -4.03 0.18
N TYR A 106 13.36 -4.24 1.25
CA TYR A 106 13.93 -3.20 2.09
C TYR A 106 15.45 -3.31 2.09
N TYR A 107 16.12 -2.17 2.01
CA TYR A 107 17.55 -2.03 2.20
C TYR A 107 17.83 -1.09 3.37
N THR A 108 18.91 -1.33 4.09
CA THR A 108 19.36 -0.43 5.15
C THR A 108 20.87 -0.47 5.33
N THR A 109 21.45 0.68 5.66
CA THR A 109 22.84 0.81 6.13
C THR A 109 22.93 0.85 7.66
N ASN A 110 21.80 0.75 8.35
CA ASN A 110 21.73 0.84 9.80
C ASN A 110 22.05 -0.51 10.46
N HIS A 111 22.72 -0.45 11.61
CA HIS A 111 23.09 -1.63 12.38
C HIS A 111 21.96 -2.11 13.32
N ASP A 112 20.97 -1.24 13.61
CA ASP A 112 19.83 -1.53 14.48
C ASP A 112 18.82 -2.49 13.83
N GLU A 113 17.94 -3.11 14.63
CA GLU A 113 16.92 -4.05 14.16
C GLU A 113 15.50 -3.48 14.19
N LEU A 114 15.34 -2.15 14.14
CA LEU A 114 14.05 -1.50 14.35
C LEU A 114 13.04 -1.83 13.23
N LEU A 115 13.50 -1.93 11.98
CA LEU A 115 12.66 -2.36 10.86
C LEU A 115 12.17 -3.79 11.06
N GLU A 116 13.08 -4.70 11.44
CA GLU A 116 12.78 -6.10 11.71
C GLU A 116 11.82 -6.26 12.90
N GLU A 117 12.05 -5.53 13.99
CA GLU A 117 11.16 -5.49 15.15
C GLU A 117 9.77 -4.99 14.76
N THR A 118 9.68 -3.92 13.97
CA THR A 118 8.39 -3.40 13.45
C THR A 118 7.66 -4.46 12.61
N LEU A 119 8.36 -5.15 11.71
CA LEU A 119 7.79 -6.24 10.91
C LEU A 119 7.28 -7.40 11.79
N ARG A 120 8.03 -7.80 12.84
CA ARG A 120 7.60 -8.83 13.80
C ARG A 120 6.34 -8.42 14.56
N GLN A 121 6.30 -7.17 15.05
CA GLN A 121 5.14 -6.63 15.79
C GLN A 121 3.88 -6.57 14.92
N GLN A 122 4.03 -6.31 13.63
CA GLN A 122 2.93 -6.32 12.66
C GLN A 122 2.62 -7.72 12.10
N HIS A 123 3.23 -8.78 12.65
CA HIS A 123 3.07 -10.17 12.21
C HIS A 123 3.37 -10.39 10.72
N GLN A 124 4.29 -9.61 10.13
CA GLN A 124 4.71 -9.75 8.75
C GLN A 124 5.92 -10.70 8.65
N GLY A 125 5.82 -11.71 7.78
CA GLY A 125 6.94 -12.61 7.51
C GLY A 125 8.05 -11.92 6.73
N PHE A 126 9.28 -11.99 7.22
CA PHE A 126 10.45 -11.43 6.54
C PHE A 126 11.71 -12.29 6.74
N ALA A 127 12.72 -12.03 5.91
CA ALA A 127 14.09 -12.50 6.14
C ALA A 127 15.07 -11.34 6.19
N ALA A 128 15.91 -11.34 7.23
CA ALA A 128 17.05 -10.45 7.32
C ALA A 128 18.24 -11.08 6.57
N VAL A 129 18.69 -10.42 5.50
CA VAL A 129 19.82 -10.84 4.67
C VAL A 129 21.00 -9.94 5.01
N VAL A 130 21.98 -10.52 5.69
CA VAL A 130 23.22 -9.86 6.12
C VAL A 130 24.47 -10.48 5.49
N SER A 131 24.30 -11.60 4.77
CA SER A 131 25.36 -12.33 4.06
C SER A 131 24.79 -13.08 2.86
N GLU A 132 25.67 -13.53 1.96
CA GLU A 132 25.32 -14.35 0.79
C GLU A 132 24.70 -15.71 1.19
N GLU A 133 25.19 -16.32 2.27
CA GLU A 133 24.64 -17.58 2.80
C GLU A 133 23.20 -17.42 3.31
N ALA A 134 22.93 -16.29 3.99
CA ALA A 134 21.57 -15.94 4.42
C ALA A 134 20.63 -15.71 3.22
N ALA A 135 21.15 -15.14 2.12
CA ALA A 135 20.36 -14.93 0.90
C ALA A 135 19.97 -16.24 0.21
N ARG A 136 20.88 -17.22 0.13
CA ARG A 136 20.62 -18.54 -0.48
C ARG A 136 19.53 -19.31 0.25
N THR A 137 19.53 -19.24 1.58
CA THR A 137 18.52 -19.91 2.44
C THR A 137 17.12 -19.31 2.27
N PHE A 138 17.03 -18.05 1.83
CA PHE A 138 15.75 -17.36 1.66
C PHE A 138 15.08 -17.59 0.30
N ALA A 139 15.82 -17.91 -0.77
CA ALA A 139 15.25 -18.09 -2.11
C ALA A 139 14.10 -19.11 -2.18
N GLU A 140 13.96 -19.97 -1.16
CA GLU A 140 12.91 -20.97 -1.01
C GLU A 140 11.63 -20.46 -0.29
N ARG A 141 11.64 -19.27 0.30
CA ARG A 141 10.54 -18.70 1.09
C ARG A 141 9.95 -17.46 0.40
N ARG A 142 8.62 -17.42 0.25
CA ARG A 142 7.88 -16.21 -0.15
C ARG A 142 7.73 -15.27 1.05
N GLY A 143 8.16 -14.02 0.94
CA GLY A 143 8.05 -13.03 2.03
C GLY A 143 8.85 -11.74 1.79
N LYS A 144 8.82 -10.82 2.75
CA LYS A 144 9.59 -9.57 2.70
C LYS A 144 11.08 -9.83 2.93
N VAL A 145 11.96 -9.03 2.33
CA VAL A 145 13.40 -9.12 2.48
C VAL A 145 13.94 -7.82 3.06
N VAL A 146 14.72 -7.93 4.13
CA VAL A 146 15.47 -6.81 4.73
C VAL A 146 16.95 -7.05 4.50
N ARG A 147 17.55 -6.32 3.55
CA ARG A 147 18.99 -6.39 3.25
C ARG A 147 19.76 -5.34 4.04
N LYS A 148 20.71 -5.79 4.85
CA LYS A 148 21.53 -4.91 5.69
C LYS A 148 22.94 -4.81 5.14
N ILE A 149 23.22 -3.71 4.45
CA ILE A 149 24.47 -3.52 3.70
C ILE A 149 25.69 -3.50 4.65
N HIS A 150 25.54 -2.89 5.84
CA HIS A 150 26.61 -2.77 6.84
C HIS A 150 26.53 -3.80 7.97
N GLY A 151 25.78 -4.88 7.75
CA GLY A 151 25.54 -5.91 8.75
C GLY A 151 24.56 -5.49 9.84
N THR A 152 24.54 -6.23 10.95
CA THR A 152 23.60 -6.03 12.06
C THR A 152 24.26 -6.23 13.41
N ILE A 153 23.79 -5.50 14.41
CA ILE A 153 24.36 -5.56 15.77
C ILE A 153 24.17 -6.93 16.45
N SER A 154 23.18 -7.71 16.02
CA SER A 154 22.94 -9.08 16.48
C SER A 154 23.91 -10.11 15.90
N GLN A 155 24.63 -9.76 14.83
CA GLN A 155 25.64 -10.60 14.19
C GLN A 155 26.96 -9.81 14.05
N PRO A 156 27.73 -9.66 15.14
CA PRO A 156 28.90 -8.78 15.20
C PRO A 156 29.95 -8.97 14.10
N ASP A 157 30.10 -10.19 13.60
CA ASP A 157 31.08 -10.52 12.54
C ASP A 157 30.71 -9.93 11.18
N THR A 158 29.46 -9.48 11.01
CA THR A 158 28.97 -8.83 9.77
C THR A 158 29.11 -7.32 9.77
N LEU A 159 29.42 -6.71 10.92
CA LEU A 159 29.35 -5.26 11.12
C LEU A 159 30.43 -4.52 10.32
N ILE A 160 30.00 -3.46 9.63
CA ILE A 160 30.90 -2.52 8.95
C ILE A 160 30.81 -1.17 9.67
N VAL A 161 31.86 -0.82 10.42
CA VAL A 161 31.89 0.39 11.27
C VAL A 161 33.25 1.08 11.25
N THR A 162 34.34 0.32 11.18
CA THR A 162 35.70 0.86 11.20
C THR A 162 36.23 1.17 9.80
N ARG A 163 37.27 2.00 9.72
CA ARG A 163 37.95 2.29 8.46
C ARG A 163 38.43 1.01 7.75
N SER A 164 38.96 0.03 8.48
CA SER A 164 39.35 -1.26 7.89
C SER A 164 38.14 -2.00 7.34
N ASP A 165 37.02 -2.06 8.07
CA ASP A 165 35.80 -2.72 7.58
C ASP A 165 35.32 -2.11 6.25
N TYR A 166 35.35 -0.78 6.14
CA TYR A 166 34.97 -0.08 4.90
C TYR A 166 35.96 -0.33 3.75
N ALA A 167 37.25 -0.42 4.04
CA ALA A 167 38.27 -0.74 3.04
C ALA A 167 38.10 -2.16 2.52
N ASP A 168 37.86 -3.12 3.42
CA ASP A 168 37.60 -4.52 3.08
C ASP A 168 36.31 -4.61 2.25
N PHE A 169 35.24 -3.92 2.69
CA PHE A 169 33.97 -3.84 1.96
C PHE A 169 34.11 -3.29 0.53
N ALA A 170 34.94 -2.27 0.32
CA ALA A 170 35.17 -1.70 -1.01
C ALA A 170 36.01 -2.62 -1.91
N SER A 171 36.86 -3.48 -1.33
CA SER A 171 37.74 -4.39 -2.07
C SER A 171 37.06 -5.70 -2.47
N GLU A 172 35.99 -6.09 -1.79
CA GLU A 172 35.23 -7.31 -2.05
C GLU A 172 33.98 -7.01 -2.90
N SER A 173 33.79 -7.73 -4.02
CA SER A 173 32.51 -7.72 -4.74
C SER A 173 31.47 -8.45 -3.90
N ARG A 174 30.89 -7.76 -2.92
CA ARG A 174 29.90 -8.37 -2.03
C ARG A 174 28.56 -8.51 -2.73
N PHE A 175 27.98 -9.70 -2.58
CA PHE A 175 26.63 -10.07 -3.03
C PHE A 175 25.58 -8.97 -2.79
N SER A 176 25.62 -8.28 -1.65
CA SER A 176 24.65 -7.23 -1.32
C SER A 176 24.68 -6.02 -2.26
N ILE A 177 25.85 -5.65 -2.79
CA ILE A 177 25.99 -4.55 -3.76
C ILE A 177 25.52 -4.97 -5.15
N ASP A 178 25.81 -6.21 -5.57
CA ASP A 178 25.35 -6.72 -6.85
C ASP A 178 23.84 -6.99 -6.85
N ALA A 179 23.28 -7.46 -5.73
CA ALA A 179 21.84 -7.55 -5.52
C ALA A 179 21.19 -6.16 -5.55
N LEU A 180 21.79 -5.16 -4.89
CA LEU A 180 21.32 -3.77 -4.94
C LEU A 180 21.35 -3.21 -6.35
N ARG A 181 22.43 -3.45 -7.12
CA ARG A 181 22.53 -3.07 -8.54
C ARG A 181 21.39 -3.67 -9.35
N ASN A 182 21.16 -4.97 -9.23
CA ASN A 182 20.07 -5.64 -9.94
C ASN A 182 18.71 -5.06 -9.53
N ASP A 183 18.45 -4.89 -8.24
CA ASP A 183 17.19 -4.36 -7.75
C ASP A 183 16.96 -2.91 -8.21
N LEU A 184 17.99 -2.06 -8.22
CA LEU A 184 17.89 -0.68 -8.74
C LEU A 184 17.56 -0.63 -10.25
N THR A 185 17.88 -1.67 -11.02
CA THR A 185 17.45 -1.76 -12.43
C THR A 185 16.02 -2.26 -12.62
N GLN A 186 15.41 -2.87 -11.59
CA GLN A 186 14.10 -3.52 -11.68
C GLN A 186 13.02 -2.83 -10.84
N ARG A 187 13.42 -2.05 -9.83
CA ARG A 187 12.55 -1.47 -8.81
C ARG A 187 12.79 0.03 -8.65
N VAL A 188 11.73 0.75 -8.28
CA VAL A 188 11.80 2.18 -7.94
C VAL A 188 12.13 2.29 -6.46
N PHE A 189 13.31 2.81 -6.16
CA PHE A 189 13.75 3.01 -4.79
C PHE A 189 13.24 4.33 -4.22
N LEU A 190 12.79 4.29 -2.97
CA LEU A 190 12.56 5.44 -2.11
C LEU A 190 13.62 5.46 -1.00
N PHE A 191 14.56 6.40 -1.09
CA PHE A 191 15.61 6.63 -0.10
C PHE A 191 15.09 7.54 1.01
N VAL A 192 15.17 7.07 2.26
CA VAL A 192 14.60 7.73 3.45
C VAL A 192 15.66 7.82 4.54
N GLY A 193 15.80 8.99 5.17
CA GLY A 193 16.72 9.16 6.29
C GLY A 193 18.19 9.26 5.90
N TYR A 194 18.46 9.68 4.65
CA TYR A 194 19.79 9.99 4.13
C TYR A 194 20.02 11.49 4.06
N SER A 195 21.26 11.89 4.28
CA SER A 195 21.77 13.23 3.97
C SER A 195 22.61 13.16 2.69
N LEU A 196 22.65 14.24 1.90
CA LEU A 196 23.54 14.34 0.73
C LEU A 196 25.03 14.34 1.12
N THR A 197 25.32 14.60 2.39
CA THR A 197 26.66 14.49 2.95
C THR A 197 26.97 13.12 3.55
N ASP A 198 26.03 12.18 3.50
CA ASP A 198 26.20 10.83 4.04
C ASP A 198 27.19 10.04 3.15
N PRO A 199 28.36 9.63 3.69
CA PRO A 199 29.32 8.83 2.93
C PRO A 199 28.75 7.49 2.44
N ASP A 200 27.79 6.92 3.17
CA ASP A 200 27.18 5.65 2.81
C ASP A 200 26.26 5.82 1.58
N PHE A 201 25.45 6.88 1.58
CA PHE A 201 24.65 7.26 0.41
C PHE A 201 25.54 7.59 -0.78
N ASN A 202 26.57 8.44 -0.59
CA ASN A 202 27.46 8.84 -1.68
C ASN A 202 28.25 7.64 -2.24
N SER A 203 28.67 6.71 -1.38
CA SER A 203 29.30 5.46 -1.84
C SER A 203 28.34 4.65 -2.74
N ILE A 204 27.09 4.46 -2.32
CA ILE A 204 26.08 3.77 -3.12
C ILE A 204 25.77 4.55 -4.42
N TYR A 205 25.59 5.85 -4.31
CA TYR A 205 25.34 6.77 -5.42
C TYR A 205 26.44 6.71 -6.48
N ASP A 206 27.70 6.84 -6.06
CA ASP A 206 28.87 6.85 -6.95
C ASP A 206 29.16 5.47 -7.56
N HIS A 207 29.07 4.38 -6.77
CA HIS A 207 29.49 3.05 -7.21
C HIS A 207 28.40 2.23 -7.88
N VAL A 208 27.13 2.61 -7.71
CA VAL A 208 25.99 1.86 -8.22
C VAL A 208 25.22 2.68 -9.24
N LEU A 209 24.80 3.91 -8.90
CA LEU A 209 23.93 4.70 -9.76
C LEU A 209 24.70 5.39 -10.90
N TYR A 210 25.89 5.93 -10.62
CA TYR A 210 26.71 6.58 -11.66
C TYR A 210 27.13 5.62 -12.78
N GLY A 211 27.24 4.31 -12.50
CA GLY A 211 27.60 3.28 -13.46
C GLY A 211 26.50 2.87 -14.45
N MET A 212 25.23 3.26 -14.25
CA MET A 212 24.07 2.69 -14.97
C MET A 212 23.76 3.32 -16.35
N GLY A 213 24.64 4.16 -16.92
CA GLY A 213 24.47 4.67 -18.29
C GLY A 213 23.26 5.61 -18.49
N ARG A 214 22.65 5.68 -19.70
CA ARG A 214 21.59 6.66 -20.07
C ARG A 214 20.14 6.15 -19.99
N MET A 215 19.93 4.85 -19.77
CA MET A 215 18.61 4.22 -19.65
C MET A 215 18.33 3.91 -18.18
N ARG A 216 18.35 4.94 -17.32
CA ARG A 216 18.21 4.77 -15.86
C ARG A 216 16.76 4.81 -15.45
N GLN A 217 16.39 3.93 -14.53
CA GLN A 217 15.11 4.01 -13.82
C GLN A 217 15.14 5.20 -12.87
N THR A 218 14.04 5.96 -12.80
CA THR A 218 13.93 7.08 -11.84
C THR A 218 13.73 6.53 -10.42
N HIS A 219 14.54 7.01 -9.49
CA HIS A 219 14.41 6.75 -8.05
C HIS A 219 14.08 8.03 -7.30
N PHE A 220 13.73 7.92 -6.02
CA PHE A 220 13.28 9.05 -5.21
C PHE A 220 14.04 9.13 -3.89
N ILE A 221 14.41 10.34 -3.47
CA ILE A 221 15.03 10.58 -2.16
C ILE A 221 14.28 11.67 -1.40
N CYS A 222 14.04 11.43 -0.11
CA CYS A 222 13.48 12.43 0.79
C CYS A 222 14.60 13.30 1.38
N ILE A 223 14.62 14.59 1.05
CA ILE A 223 15.57 15.58 1.59
C ILE A 223 14.80 16.76 2.15
N ASN A 224 15.25 17.32 3.26
CA ASN A 224 14.61 18.49 3.86
C ASN A 224 15.30 19.79 3.39
N GLY A 225 14.63 20.55 2.52
CA GLY A 225 15.10 21.85 2.03
C GLY A 225 16.38 21.77 1.19
N PRO A 226 16.42 20.96 0.11
CA PRO A 226 17.56 20.90 -0.79
C PRO A 226 17.75 22.22 -1.54
N THR A 227 18.98 22.51 -1.94
CA THR A 227 19.29 23.60 -2.88
C THR A 227 18.99 23.20 -4.32
N ASP A 228 18.74 24.18 -5.21
CA ASP A 228 18.48 23.92 -6.63
C ASP A 228 19.63 23.13 -7.30
N LEU A 229 20.88 23.40 -6.90
CA LEU A 229 22.06 22.70 -7.42
C LEU A 229 22.08 21.23 -6.99
N GLU A 230 21.73 20.94 -5.73
CA GLU A 230 21.62 19.56 -5.24
C GLU A 230 20.51 18.79 -5.95
N VAL A 231 19.35 19.42 -6.17
CA VAL A 231 18.25 18.82 -6.95
C VAL A 231 18.69 18.54 -8.38
N GLN A 232 19.42 19.47 -9.01
CA GLN A 232 19.90 19.30 -10.37
C GLN A 232 20.93 18.17 -10.50
N ASP A 233 21.86 18.05 -9.56
CA ASP A 233 22.87 16.98 -9.56
C ASP A 233 22.22 15.59 -9.44
N LEU A 234 21.32 15.42 -8.47
CA LEU A 234 20.60 14.16 -8.26
C LEU A 234 19.76 13.76 -9.48
N ARG A 235 19.09 14.74 -10.11
CA ARG A 235 18.31 14.51 -11.34
C ARG A 235 19.17 14.01 -12.49
N GLN A 236 20.39 14.53 -12.66
CA GLN A 236 21.32 14.03 -13.69
C GLN A 236 21.67 12.56 -13.48
N CYS A 237 21.59 12.08 -12.24
CA CYS A 237 21.86 10.69 -11.89
C CYS A 237 20.61 9.79 -11.89
N GLY A 238 19.43 10.32 -12.17
CA GLY A 238 18.16 9.57 -12.17
C GLY A 238 17.46 9.54 -10.80
N ILE A 239 17.77 10.47 -9.91
CA ILE A 239 17.13 10.60 -8.60
C ILE A 239 16.30 11.88 -8.55
N GLU A 240 14.99 11.74 -8.36
CA GLU A 240 14.08 12.85 -8.07
C GLU A 240 14.03 13.12 -6.57
N VAL A 241 13.99 14.40 -6.21
CA VAL A 241 13.98 14.83 -4.81
C VAL A 241 12.56 15.09 -4.36
N ILE A 242 12.19 14.46 -3.25
CA ILE A 242 11.01 14.80 -2.47
C ILE A 242 11.46 15.80 -1.40
N ASP A 243 11.17 17.08 -1.63
CA ASP A 243 11.47 18.11 -0.65
C ASP A 243 10.51 18.03 0.55
N LEU A 244 11.01 17.48 1.65
CA LEU A 244 10.28 17.37 2.90
C LEU A 244 9.89 18.73 3.47
N ALA A 245 10.58 19.83 3.16
CA ALA A 245 10.25 21.15 3.67
C ALA A 245 8.88 21.66 3.19
N LEU A 246 8.36 21.10 2.09
CA LEU A 246 7.03 21.38 1.58
C LEU A 246 5.94 20.68 2.41
N TRP A 247 6.26 19.55 3.06
CA TRP A 247 5.30 18.72 3.77
C TRP A 247 4.94 19.28 5.16
N PRO A 248 3.73 19.02 5.68
CA PRO A 248 3.32 19.51 7.00
C PRO A 248 4.19 18.96 8.12
N GLY A 249 4.65 19.79 9.04
CA GLY A 249 5.40 19.34 10.22
C GLY A 249 6.39 20.39 10.74
N ARG A 250 6.60 20.40 12.06
CA ARG A 250 7.56 21.32 12.72
C ARG A 250 8.99 20.77 12.70
N THR A 251 9.12 19.45 12.74
CA THR A 251 10.40 18.74 12.66
C THR A 251 10.51 17.96 11.37
N GLU A 252 11.73 17.65 10.94
CA GLU A 252 11.97 16.81 9.76
C GLU A 252 11.28 15.44 9.87
N ALA A 253 11.30 14.83 11.05
CA ALA A 253 10.59 13.57 11.31
C ALA A 253 9.07 13.70 11.09
N GLN A 254 8.44 14.79 11.55
CA GLN A 254 7.01 15.02 11.33
C GLN A 254 6.68 15.22 9.85
N ARG A 255 7.53 15.95 9.12
CA ARG A 255 7.36 16.16 7.67
C ARG A 255 7.47 14.85 6.90
N LEU A 256 8.45 14.02 7.27
CA LEU A 256 8.60 12.68 6.71
C LEU A 256 7.38 11.80 7.02
N ILE A 257 6.86 11.84 8.25
CA ILE A 257 5.64 11.12 8.64
C ILE A 257 4.47 11.57 7.77
N SER A 258 4.25 12.88 7.58
CA SER A 258 3.16 13.36 6.73
C SER A 258 3.30 12.95 5.27
N PHE A 259 4.52 12.93 4.72
CA PHE A 259 4.79 12.38 3.39
C PHE A 259 4.47 10.89 3.31
N LEU A 260 5.00 10.10 4.24
CA LEU A 260 4.80 8.65 4.26
C LEU A 260 3.34 8.28 4.51
N GLN A 261 2.60 9.03 5.31
CA GLN A 261 1.16 8.89 5.50
C GLN A 261 0.43 9.10 4.17
N ALA A 262 0.70 10.19 3.46
CA ALA A 262 0.06 10.44 2.17
C ALA A 262 0.41 9.36 1.14
N LEU A 263 1.68 8.92 1.08
CA LEU A 263 2.10 7.84 0.20
C LEU A 263 1.44 6.51 0.57
N ALA A 264 1.39 6.17 1.86
CA ALA A 264 0.72 4.99 2.37
C ALA A 264 -0.77 5.04 2.07
N GLU A 265 -1.45 6.17 2.27
CA GLU A 265 -2.86 6.33 1.87
C GLU A 265 -3.03 6.11 0.37
N ALA A 266 -2.26 6.82 -0.46
CA ALA A 266 -2.33 6.72 -1.92
C ALA A 266 -2.05 5.30 -2.45
N THR A 267 -1.30 4.49 -1.70
CA THR A 267 -0.93 3.12 -2.07
C THR A 267 -1.75 2.04 -1.34
N SER A 268 -2.37 2.35 -0.19
CA SER A 268 -3.21 1.44 0.63
C SER A 268 -4.51 1.03 -0.03
N ALA A 269 -4.94 1.80 -1.03
CA ALA A 269 -6.01 1.46 -1.94
C ALA A 269 -5.91 -0.02 -2.37
N MET A 270 -4.72 -0.50 -2.74
CA MET A 270 -4.57 -1.88 -3.21
C MET A 270 -4.79 -2.91 -2.10
N VAL A 271 -4.29 -2.68 -0.89
CA VAL A 271 -4.48 -3.62 0.24
C VAL A 271 -5.96 -3.80 0.56
N HIS A 272 -6.73 -2.71 0.51
CA HIS A 272 -8.17 -2.76 0.78
C HIS A 272 -8.96 -3.38 -0.38
N VAL A 273 -8.53 -3.14 -1.62
CA VAL A 273 -9.08 -3.75 -2.83
C VAL A 273 -8.80 -5.26 -2.86
N GLU A 274 -7.55 -5.70 -2.66
CA GLU A 274 -7.15 -7.11 -2.55
C GLU A 274 -7.86 -7.82 -1.40
N ARG A 275 -8.03 -7.16 -0.26
CA ARG A 275 -8.79 -7.70 0.86
C ARG A 275 -10.25 -7.92 0.48
N PHE A 276 -10.86 -6.98 -0.23
CA PHE A 276 -12.24 -7.14 -0.67
C PHE A 276 -12.32 -8.24 -1.73
N PHE A 277 -11.54 -8.18 -2.80
CA PHE A 277 -11.45 -9.22 -3.83
C PHE A 277 -10.56 -10.41 -3.43
N CYS A 278 -10.63 -10.84 -2.17
CA CYS A 278 -9.88 -12.00 -1.72
C CYS A 278 -10.29 -13.25 -2.51
N GLY A 279 -9.33 -14.15 -2.76
CA GLY A 279 -9.58 -15.34 -3.58
C GLY A 279 -9.46 -15.13 -5.10
N VAL A 280 -9.37 -13.89 -5.58
CA VAL A 280 -9.05 -13.58 -6.98
C VAL A 280 -7.53 -13.57 -7.16
N ARG A 281 -7.01 -14.32 -8.13
CA ARG A 281 -5.57 -14.45 -8.38
C ARG A 281 -5.12 -13.56 -9.55
N GLN A 282 -3.85 -13.17 -9.56
CA GLN A 282 -3.26 -12.45 -10.69
C GLN A 282 -3.39 -13.28 -11.98
N GLY A 283 -3.79 -12.63 -13.07
CA GLY A 283 -4.09 -13.25 -14.37
C GLY A 283 -5.40 -14.04 -14.41
N GLU A 284 -6.16 -14.09 -13.32
CA GLU A 284 -7.47 -14.76 -13.30
C GLU A 284 -8.50 -13.93 -14.07
N ARG A 285 -9.32 -14.62 -14.88
CA ARG A 285 -10.47 -14.00 -15.53
C ARG A 285 -11.61 -13.84 -14.55
N VAL A 286 -12.18 -12.63 -14.49
CA VAL A 286 -13.26 -12.30 -13.56
C VAL A 286 -14.48 -11.82 -14.35
N PRO A 287 -15.49 -12.69 -14.56
CA PRO A 287 -16.74 -12.30 -15.20
C PRO A 287 -17.49 -11.25 -14.38
N MET A 288 -17.84 -10.14 -15.03
CA MET A 288 -18.67 -9.07 -14.50
C MET A 288 -19.99 -9.03 -15.26
N ILE A 289 -21.03 -9.58 -14.64
CA ILE A 289 -22.36 -9.64 -15.24
C ILE A 289 -23.04 -8.30 -15.09
N VAL A 290 -23.39 -7.68 -16.23
CA VAL A 290 -24.09 -6.40 -16.29
C VAL A 290 -25.41 -6.56 -17.04
N ARG A 291 -26.37 -5.69 -16.71
CA ARG A 291 -27.54 -5.48 -17.57
C ARG A 291 -27.09 -4.60 -18.74
N SER A 292 -27.20 -5.11 -19.97
CA SER A 292 -26.72 -4.39 -21.16
C SER A 292 -27.81 -4.30 -22.22
N VAL A 293 -28.13 -3.07 -22.63
CA VAL A 293 -29.01 -2.75 -23.77
C VAL A 293 -28.26 -2.92 -25.12
N LEU A 294 -27.24 -3.76 -25.18
CA LEU A 294 -26.61 -4.12 -26.46
C LEU A 294 -27.54 -4.98 -27.34
N ASN A 295 -28.74 -5.33 -26.87
CA ASN A 295 -29.73 -6.09 -27.63
C ASN A 295 -31.06 -5.33 -27.69
N GLU A 296 -31.60 -5.15 -28.92
CA GLU A 296 -32.85 -4.41 -29.19
C GLU A 296 -34.10 -5.05 -28.56
N GLU A 297 -34.00 -6.28 -28.05
CA GLU A 297 -35.11 -7.04 -27.47
C GLU A 297 -35.40 -6.70 -25.99
N GLU A 298 -34.50 -6.00 -25.29
CA GLU A 298 -34.74 -5.57 -23.89
C GLU A 298 -35.53 -4.25 -23.85
N THR A 299 -36.86 -4.35 -23.80
CA THR A 299 -37.81 -3.21 -23.84
C THR A 299 -38.04 -2.50 -22.50
N SER A 300 -37.18 -2.71 -21.50
CA SER A 300 -37.33 -2.06 -20.19
C SER A 300 -36.43 -0.83 -20.09
N VAL A 301 -37.04 0.36 -20.14
CA VAL A 301 -36.37 1.66 -20.00
C VAL A 301 -35.89 1.82 -18.55
N TYR A 302 -34.67 1.37 -18.25
CA TYR A 302 -33.94 1.70 -17.03
C TYR A 302 -32.48 2.01 -17.41
N TYR A 303 -31.99 3.18 -17.00
CA TYR A 303 -30.71 3.79 -17.40
C TYR A 303 -29.50 2.84 -17.30
N PRO A 304 -29.01 2.26 -18.42
CA PRO A 304 -27.92 1.28 -18.44
C PRO A 304 -26.56 1.87 -18.05
N ASP A 305 -26.44 3.19 -18.13
CA ASP A 305 -25.20 3.92 -17.86
C ASP A 305 -24.68 3.72 -16.44
N CYS A 306 -25.55 3.51 -15.46
CA CYS A 306 -25.12 3.34 -14.07
C CYS A 306 -24.41 2.00 -13.86
N ASP A 307 -24.95 0.92 -14.43
CA ASP A 307 -24.36 -0.42 -14.36
C ASP A 307 -23.00 -0.45 -15.09
N ILE A 308 -22.92 0.19 -16.26
CA ILE A 308 -21.66 0.33 -17.00
C ILE A 308 -20.62 1.13 -16.21
N ARG A 309 -21.01 2.22 -15.53
CA ARG A 309 -20.09 3.00 -14.68
C ARG A 309 -19.59 2.20 -13.49
N VAL A 310 -20.45 1.41 -12.84
CA VAL A 310 -20.01 0.47 -11.79
C VAL A 310 -19.00 -0.52 -12.35
N ALA A 311 -19.30 -1.11 -13.52
CA ALA A 311 -18.40 -2.05 -14.15
C ALA A 311 -17.03 -1.45 -14.46
N GLN A 312 -16.98 -0.22 -14.97
CA GLN A 312 -15.72 0.51 -15.21
C GLN A 312 -14.89 0.72 -13.94
N GLU A 313 -15.52 1.04 -12.80
CA GLU A 313 -14.78 1.22 -11.54
C GLU A 313 -14.29 -0.11 -10.95
N VAL A 314 -15.08 -1.19 -11.08
CA VAL A 314 -14.65 -2.54 -10.68
C VAL A 314 -13.54 -3.05 -11.61
N GLU A 315 -13.65 -2.80 -12.91
CA GLU A 315 -12.65 -3.16 -13.92
C GLU A 315 -11.29 -2.54 -13.59
N LYS A 316 -11.26 -1.23 -13.30
CA LYS A 316 -10.03 -0.54 -12.87
C LYS A 316 -9.42 -1.18 -11.63
N ALA A 317 -10.23 -1.54 -10.63
CA ALA A 317 -9.77 -2.15 -9.40
C ALA A 317 -9.15 -3.54 -9.63
N LEU A 318 -9.83 -4.39 -10.42
CA LEU A 318 -9.36 -5.73 -10.75
C LEU A 318 -8.12 -5.71 -11.66
N GLN A 319 -8.06 -4.82 -12.65
CA GLN A 319 -6.87 -4.62 -13.50
C GLN A 319 -5.67 -4.16 -12.67
N ALA A 320 -5.89 -3.32 -11.66
CA ALA A 320 -4.83 -2.85 -10.78
C ALA A 320 -4.25 -3.98 -9.91
N MET A 321 -5.04 -5.01 -9.60
CA MET A 321 -4.59 -6.29 -9.00
C MET A 321 -3.93 -7.25 -10.02
N GLY A 322 -3.85 -6.86 -11.30
CA GLY A 322 -3.32 -7.68 -12.37
C GLY A 322 -4.24 -8.82 -12.81
N CYS A 323 -5.56 -8.68 -12.63
CA CYS A 323 -6.56 -9.64 -13.10
C CYS A 323 -7.08 -9.30 -14.50
N GLU A 324 -7.81 -10.21 -15.13
CA GLU A 324 -8.44 -10.04 -16.44
C GLU A 324 -9.98 -9.91 -16.29
N PRO A 325 -10.52 -8.73 -15.96
CA PRO A 325 -11.97 -8.56 -15.90
C PRO A 325 -12.61 -8.76 -17.28
N GLU A 326 -13.75 -9.44 -17.30
CA GLU A 326 -14.53 -9.72 -18.51
C GLU A 326 -15.95 -9.16 -18.32
N LEU A 327 -16.30 -8.14 -19.09
CA LEU A 327 -17.66 -7.61 -19.07
C LEU A 327 -18.60 -8.54 -19.85
N VAL A 328 -19.61 -9.11 -19.20
CA VAL A 328 -20.54 -10.07 -19.81
C VAL A 328 -21.98 -9.58 -19.70
N PRO A 329 -22.69 -9.35 -20.82
CA PRO A 329 -24.13 -9.10 -20.82
C PRO A 329 -24.92 -10.26 -20.20
N SER A 330 -25.89 -9.96 -19.34
CA SER A 330 -26.76 -10.95 -18.68
C SER A 330 -27.33 -12.01 -19.64
N VAL A 331 -27.85 -11.59 -20.80
CA VAL A 331 -28.44 -12.49 -21.81
C VAL A 331 -27.43 -13.53 -22.32
N LEU A 332 -26.17 -13.14 -22.51
CA LEU A 332 -25.11 -14.07 -22.91
C LEU A 332 -24.66 -14.94 -21.74
N ALA A 333 -24.69 -14.40 -20.53
CA ALA A 333 -24.32 -15.12 -19.32
C ALA A 333 -25.27 -16.30 -19.05
N GLU A 334 -26.57 -16.16 -19.34
CA GLU A 334 -27.58 -17.20 -19.12
C GLU A 334 -27.26 -18.53 -19.82
N ALA A 335 -26.68 -18.48 -21.02
CA ALA A 335 -26.30 -19.68 -21.78
C ALA A 335 -25.16 -20.48 -21.11
N ARG A 336 -24.38 -19.83 -20.25
CA ARG A 336 -23.22 -20.41 -19.53
C ARG A 336 -23.37 -20.28 -18.02
N PHE A 337 -24.62 -20.27 -17.54
CA PHE A 337 -24.96 -20.00 -16.14
C PHE A 337 -24.14 -20.84 -15.14
N ASP A 338 -24.19 -22.18 -15.27
CA ASP A 338 -23.49 -23.07 -14.34
C ASP A 338 -21.96 -22.94 -14.43
N GLU A 339 -21.41 -22.52 -15.58
CA GLU A 339 -19.97 -22.29 -15.75
C GLU A 339 -19.50 -21.05 -14.98
N TYR A 340 -20.26 -19.95 -15.05
CA TYR A 340 -19.94 -18.72 -14.33
C TYR A 340 -20.07 -18.89 -12.80
N LEU A 341 -20.96 -19.76 -12.33
CA LEU A 341 -21.07 -20.10 -10.91
C LEU A 341 -19.82 -20.79 -10.35
N GLN A 342 -18.94 -21.35 -11.18
CA GLN A 342 -17.68 -21.98 -10.75
C GLN A 342 -16.51 -20.99 -10.66
N GLN A 343 -16.75 -19.69 -10.85
CA GLN A 343 -15.71 -18.65 -10.93
C GLN A 343 -15.86 -17.60 -9.82
N ASN A 344 -14.84 -16.74 -9.70
CA ASN A 344 -15.00 -15.48 -8.99
C ASN A 344 -15.91 -14.58 -9.84
N LEU A 345 -17.09 -14.24 -9.32
CA LEU A 345 -18.17 -13.68 -10.11
C LEU A 345 -18.62 -12.34 -9.55
N VAL A 346 -18.66 -11.33 -10.40
CA VAL A 346 -19.15 -9.99 -10.06
C VAL A 346 -20.54 -9.81 -10.66
N LEU A 347 -21.52 -9.52 -9.82
CA LEU A 347 -22.91 -9.25 -10.19
C LEU A 347 -23.18 -7.76 -10.04
N ILE A 348 -23.44 -7.11 -11.17
CA ILE A 348 -23.78 -5.70 -11.25
C ILE A 348 -25.24 -5.61 -11.66
N CYS A 349 -26.01 -4.80 -10.94
CA CYS A 349 -27.48 -4.74 -10.96
C CYS A 349 -28.15 -5.77 -10.02
N SER A 350 -29.26 -5.35 -9.42
CA SER A 350 -30.00 -6.16 -8.45
C SER A 350 -30.76 -7.31 -9.11
N PRO A 351 -31.16 -8.34 -8.33
CA PRO A 351 -32.11 -9.37 -8.76
C PRO A 351 -33.42 -8.81 -9.36
N LEU A 352 -33.81 -7.60 -8.99
CA LEU A 352 -35.03 -6.96 -9.49
C LEU A 352 -34.87 -6.44 -10.93
N GLY A 353 -33.63 -6.20 -11.37
CA GLY A 353 -33.31 -5.61 -12.67
C GLY A 353 -32.52 -6.50 -13.62
N ASN A 354 -32.03 -7.67 -13.18
CA ASN A 354 -31.18 -8.55 -13.98
C ASN A 354 -31.58 -10.02 -13.78
N SER A 355 -32.00 -10.70 -14.85
CA SER A 355 -32.49 -12.09 -14.80
C SER A 355 -31.43 -13.07 -14.31
N PHE A 356 -30.18 -12.86 -14.71
CA PHE A 356 -29.07 -13.70 -14.30
C PHE A 356 -28.85 -13.55 -12.79
N THR A 357 -28.77 -12.30 -12.30
CA THR A 357 -28.65 -12.02 -10.86
C THR A 357 -29.84 -12.60 -10.09
N ALA A 358 -31.06 -12.51 -10.61
CA ALA A 358 -32.25 -13.11 -10.01
C ALA A 358 -32.09 -14.62 -9.83
N ARG A 359 -31.72 -15.32 -10.91
CA ARG A 359 -31.51 -16.77 -10.92
C ARG A 359 -30.36 -17.20 -10.00
N VAL A 360 -29.31 -16.40 -9.87
CA VAL A 360 -28.26 -16.63 -8.87
C VAL A 360 -28.86 -16.58 -7.46
N PHE A 361 -29.64 -15.54 -7.13
CA PHE A 361 -30.26 -15.41 -5.81
C PHE A 361 -31.27 -16.53 -5.51
N ASP A 362 -32.05 -16.98 -6.49
CA ASP A 362 -32.96 -18.13 -6.32
C ASP A 362 -32.18 -19.39 -5.90
N ARG A 363 -31.07 -19.69 -6.59
CA ARG A 363 -30.20 -20.82 -6.22
C ARG A 363 -29.49 -20.62 -4.88
N LEU A 364 -29.23 -19.39 -4.47
CA LEU A 364 -28.68 -19.09 -3.15
C LEU A 364 -29.71 -19.35 -2.03
N GLU A 365 -31.01 -19.16 -2.29
CA GLU A 365 -32.07 -19.48 -1.34
C GLU A 365 -32.29 -20.99 -1.17
N GLU A 366 -32.07 -21.79 -2.23
CA GLU A 366 -32.12 -23.26 -2.18
C GLU A 366 -31.01 -23.87 -1.30
N ARG A 367 -29.94 -23.12 -1.04
CA ARG A 367 -28.83 -23.53 -0.17
C ARG A 367 -28.88 -22.79 1.15
N THR A 368 -28.53 -23.44 2.25
CA THR A 368 -28.31 -22.79 3.54
C THR A 368 -27.03 -21.94 3.48
N THR A 369 -27.14 -20.74 2.93
CA THR A 369 -26.05 -19.76 2.78
C THR A 369 -26.12 -18.69 3.88
N ASN A 370 -24.98 -18.09 4.23
CA ASN A 370 -24.87 -17.02 5.23
C ASN A 370 -25.23 -15.61 4.71
N ILE A 371 -25.95 -15.54 3.58
CA ILE A 371 -26.37 -14.27 3.00
C ILE A 371 -27.28 -13.55 3.99
N CYS A 372 -26.94 -12.31 4.31
CA CYS A 372 -27.67 -11.51 5.28
C CYS A 372 -28.56 -10.44 4.66
N ILE A 373 -28.47 -10.19 3.34
CA ILE A 373 -29.31 -9.20 2.65
C ILE A 373 -30.10 -9.87 1.54
N ARG A 374 -31.41 -9.59 1.47
CA ARG A 374 -32.28 -10.00 0.36
C ARG A 374 -32.85 -8.81 -0.37
N PHE A 375 -33.03 -8.99 -1.67
CA PHE A 375 -33.86 -8.12 -2.50
C PHE A 375 -35.25 -8.72 -2.57
N ARG A 376 -36.26 -7.92 -2.24
CA ARG A 376 -37.66 -8.32 -2.25
C ARG A 376 -38.49 -7.26 -2.95
N MET A 377 -39.72 -7.62 -3.33
CA MET A 377 -40.68 -6.71 -3.93
C MET A 377 -42.02 -6.83 -3.21
N ASP A 378 -42.66 -5.69 -2.92
CA ASP A 378 -44.00 -5.59 -2.32
C ASP A 378 -44.75 -4.45 -3.01
N ASP A 379 -45.96 -4.69 -3.52
CA ASP A 379 -46.79 -3.71 -4.24
C ASP A 379 -46.01 -2.84 -5.26
N ASP A 380 -45.26 -3.49 -6.15
CA ASP A 380 -44.37 -2.86 -7.16
C ASP A 380 -43.26 -1.95 -6.57
N ARG A 381 -42.86 -2.19 -5.31
CA ARG A 381 -41.72 -1.52 -4.67
C ARG A 381 -40.65 -2.53 -4.29
N GLY A 382 -39.47 -2.37 -4.88
CA GLY A 382 -38.27 -3.08 -4.45
C GLY A 382 -37.79 -2.60 -3.09
N TYR A 383 -37.35 -3.51 -2.22
CA TYR A 383 -36.72 -3.19 -0.95
C TYR A 383 -35.59 -4.16 -0.62
N LEU A 384 -34.68 -3.72 0.25
CA LEU A 384 -33.67 -4.57 0.86
C LEU A 384 -34.16 -5.02 2.24
N GLU A 385 -33.95 -6.29 2.56
CA GLU A 385 -34.22 -6.85 3.88
C GLU A 385 -32.91 -7.36 4.47
N ASP A 386 -32.53 -6.84 5.64
CA ASP A 386 -31.53 -7.47 6.49
C ASP A 386 -32.18 -8.62 7.24
N ILE A 387 -31.83 -9.85 6.86
CA ILE A 387 -32.39 -11.08 7.41
C ILE A 387 -32.08 -11.22 8.91
N LYS A 388 -30.92 -10.72 9.35
CA LYS A 388 -30.50 -10.87 10.76
C LYS A 388 -31.31 -9.99 11.68
N THR A 389 -31.61 -8.76 11.25
CA THR A 389 -32.33 -7.78 12.07
C THR A 389 -33.82 -7.71 11.75
N GLY A 390 -34.25 -8.22 10.60
CA GLY A 390 -35.60 -8.02 10.05
C GLY A 390 -35.83 -6.59 9.52
N THR A 391 -34.78 -5.77 9.43
CA THR A 391 -34.88 -4.37 9.00
C THR A 391 -35.14 -4.29 7.50
N ARG A 392 -36.13 -3.50 7.11
CA ARG A 392 -36.47 -3.24 5.69
C ARG A 392 -36.01 -1.84 5.29
N TYR A 393 -35.24 -1.77 4.21
CA TYR A 393 -34.81 -0.52 3.59
C TYR A 393 -35.60 -0.33 2.30
N VAL A 394 -36.62 0.52 2.39
CA VAL A 394 -37.55 0.82 1.29
C VAL A 394 -37.18 2.18 0.72
N PRO A 395 -36.92 2.30 -0.60
CA PRO A 395 -36.56 3.56 -1.23
C PRO A 395 -37.79 4.48 -1.30
N ASP A 396 -37.56 5.77 -1.12
CA ASP A 396 -38.59 6.79 -1.33
C ASP A 396 -38.92 6.89 -2.84
N ARG A 397 -40.18 7.17 -3.18
CA ARG A 397 -40.61 7.40 -4.56
C ARG A 397 -40.32 8.86 -4.96
N PRO A 398 -39.54 9.12 -6.00
CA PRO A 398 -39.30 10.49 -6.48
C PRO A 398 -40.60 11.23 -6.86
N ALA A 399 -41.61 10.50 -7.32
CA ALA A 399 -42.92 11.05 -7.65
C ALA A 399 -43.73 11.53 -6.43
N ASP A 400 -43.43 11.01 -5.24
CA ASP A 400 -44.08 11.36 -3.97
C ASP A 400 -43.29 12.47 -3.23
N ALA A 401 -42.49 13.26 -3.95
CA ALA A 401 -41.56 14.24 -3.39
C ALA A 401 -42.25 15.33 -2.56
N ASP A 402 -42.10 15.22 -1.24
CA ASP A 402 -42.32 16.31 -0.29
C ASP A 402 -41.10 17.26 -0.31
N PRO A 403 -41.25 18.54 -0.69
CA PRO A 403 -40.15 19.51 -0.72
C PRO A 403 -39.47 19.72 0.64
N GLN A 404 -40.10 19.32 1.75
CA GLN A 404 -39.54 19.45 3.10
C GLN A 404 -38.80 18.20 3.58
N ARG A 405 -38.95 17.06 2.90
CA ARG A 405 -38.32 15.79 3.28
C ARG A 405 -37.17 15.44 2.34
N ILE A 406 -36.08 14.92 2.89
CA ILE A 406 -35.00 14.32 2.09
C ILE A 406 -35.42 12.89 1.76
N GLN A 407 -35.44 12.57 0.47
CA GLN A 407 -35.76 11.25 -0.05
C GLN A 407 -34.49 10.44 -0.25
N TYR A 408 -34.57 9.12 -0.09
CA TYR A 408 -33.42 8.23 -0.20
C TYR A 408 -33.65 7.02 -1.10
N ASP A 409 -32.56 6.56 -1.71
CA ASP A 409 -32.42 5.25 -2.34
C ASP A 409 -31.33 4.44 -1.60
N TYR A 410 -31.27 3.14 -1.87
CA TYR A 410 -30.37 2.22 -1.16
C TYR A 410 -29.61 1.33 -2.13
N SER A 411 -28.40 0.94 -1.72
CA SER A 411 -27.60 -0.03 -2.46
C SER A 411 -26.73 -0.90 -1.56
N VAL A 412 -26.24 -1.99 -2.15
CA VAL A 412 -25.40 -3.00 -1.50
C VAL A 412 -24.08 -3.10 -2.25
N ILE A 413 -22.99 -3.12 -1.48
CA ILE A 413 -21.69 -3.61 -1.91
C ILE A 413 -21.37 -4.80 -1.02
N ALA A 414 -21.30 -6.00 -1.60
CA ALA A 414 -21.11 -7.22 -0.84
C ALA A 414 -20.10 -8.18 -1.46
N ARG A 415 -19.52 -9.00 -0.58
CA ARG A 415 -18.72 -10.18 -0.90
C ARG A 415 -19.24 -11.34 -0.06
N TYR A 416 -19.49 -12.45 -0.72
CA TYR A 416 -19.87 -13.72 -0.11
C TYR A 416 -18.95 -14.84 -0.60
N ARG A 417 -18.72 -15.86 0.23
CA ARG A 417 -18.13 -17.12 -0.27
C ARG A 417 -19.06 -17.72 -1.34
N ASN A 418 -18.48 -18.20 -2.43
CA ASN A 418 -19.23 -18.86 -3.48
C ASN A 418 -19.62 -20.27 -3.02
N PRO A 419 -20.92 -20.59 -2.86
CA PRO A 419 -21.35 -21.90 -2.36
C PRO A 419 -21.24 -23.02 -3.40
N TRP A 420 -20.90 -22.68 -4.64
CA TRP A 420 -20.71 -23.64 -5.74
C TRP A 420 -19.23 -23.89 -6.03
N ALA A 421 -18.30 -23.15 -5.41
CA ALA A 421 -16.85 -23.33 -5.56
C ALA A 421 -16.09 -22.84 -4.31
N ASP A 422 -15.45 -23.78 -3.58
CA ASP A 422 -14.91 -23.58 -2.23
C ASP A 422 -13.77 -22.55 -2.11
N ASP A 423 -13.15 -22.14 -3.23
CA ASP A 423 -12.07 -21.14 -3.29
C ASP A 423 -12.45 -19.85 -4.02
N LYS A 424 -13.74 -19.67 -4.37
CA LYS A 424 -14.26 -18.54 -5.12
C LYS A 424 -15.21 -17.68 -4.30
N TYR A 425 -15.47 -16.49 -4.81
CA TYR A 425 -16.32 -15.49 -4.17
C TYR A 425 -17.36 -14.93 -5.15
N LEU A 426 -18.50 -14.53 -4.58
CA LEU A 426 -19.53 -13.74 -5.25
C LEU A 426 -19.41 -12.30 -4.77
N PHE A 427 -19.27 -11.37 -5.70
CA PHE A 427 -19.27 -9.93 -5.42
C PHE A 427 -20.54 -9.30 -5.96
N ILE A 428 -21.19 -8.47 -5.17
CA ILE A 428 -22.49 -7.87 -5.54
C ILE A 428 -22.38 -6.35 -5.41
N MET A 429 -22.72 -5.67 -6.50
CA MET A 429 -22.70 -4.21 -6.63
C MET A 429 -24.05 -3.77 -7.21
N ALA A 430 -25.02 -3.54 -6.33
CA ALA A 430 -26.41 -3.42 -6.75
C ALA A 430 -27.18 -2.35 -5.98
N GLY A 431 -27.82 -1.43 -6.70
CA GLY A 431 -28.84 -0.54 -6.16
C GLY A 431 -30.25 -1.11 -6.29
N LEU A 432 -31.17 -0.58 -5.46
CA LEU A 432 -32.59 -0.82 -5.64
C LEU A 432 -33.13 -0.08 -6.88
N ASN A 433 -32.75 1.18 -7.06
CA ASN A 433 -32.99 1.93 -8.29
C ASN A 433 -31.68 2.48 -8.86
N ALA A 434 -31.77 3.20 -9.99
CA ALA A 434 -30.63 3.74 -10.71
C ALA A 434 -29.72 4.63 -9.82
N ILE A 435 -30.32 5.42 -8.91
CA ILE A 435 -29.57 6.30 -8.01
C ILE A 435 -28.77 5.49 -6.98
N GLY A 436 -29.33 4.40 -6.47
CA GLY A 436 -28.61 3.43 -5.63
C GLY A 436 -27.40 2.84 -6.36
N THR A 437 -27.56 2.39 -7.61
CA THR A 437 -26.43 1.83 -8.38
C THR A 437 -25.39 2.90 -8.72
N HIS A 438 -25.81 4.11 -9.04
CA HIS A 438 -24.90 5.24 -9.23
C HIS A 438 -24.09 5.55 -7.95
N ALA A 439 -24.72 5.47 -6.78
CA ALA A 439 -24.02 5.61 -5.50
C ALA A 439 -22.93 4.55 -5.32
N VAL A 440 -23.15 3.31 -5.80
CA VAL A 440 -22.10 2.28 -5.83
C VAL A 440 -20.94 2.71 -6.71
N SER A 441 -21.20 3.18 -7.93
CA SER A 441 -20.12 3.66 -8.82
C SER A 441 -19.31 4.80 -8.17
N ARG A 442 -19.97 5.78 -7.56
CA ARG A 442 -19.28 6.87 -6.86
C ARG A 442 -18.51 6.42 -5.62
N PHE A 443 -19.04 5.43 -4.90
CA PHE A 443 -18.31 4.85 -3.78
C PHE A 443 -17.04 4.17 -4.30
N LEU A 444 -17.13 3.39 -5.36
CA LEU A 444 -16.00 2.64 -5.91
C LEU A 444 -14.98 3.50 -6.68
N SER A 445 -15.38 4.67 -7.19
CA SER A 445 -14.49 5.57 -7.94
C SER A 445 -13.34 6.15 -7.11
N ASN A 446 -13.44 6.08 -5.78
CA ASN A 446 -12.33 6.32 -4.87
C ASN A 446 -11.92 5.01 -4.20
N LEU A 447 -10.78 4.45 -4.61
CA LEU A 447 -10.26 3.19 -4.07
C LEU A 447 -10.06 3.22 -2.53
N MET A 448 -9.91 4.39 -1.91
CA MET A 448 -9.85 4.50 -0.45
C MET A 448 -11.15 4.10 0.24
N ASN A 449 -12.29 4.15 -0.45
CA ASN A 449 -13.57 3.72 0.13
C ASN A 449 -13.61 2.21 0.40
N TYR A 450 -12.77 1.39 -0.24
CA TYR A 450 -12.63 -0.04 0.10
C TYR A 450 -12.18 -0.26 1.55
N ARG A 451 -11.56 0.74 2.21
CA ARG A 451 -11.20 0.65 3.63
C ARG A 451 -12.41 0.59 4.56
N LYS A 452 -13.54 1.16 4.12
CA LYS A 452 -14.83 1.21 4.82
C LYS A 452 -15.60 -0.11 4.71
N LEU A 453 -15.24 -0.96 3.75
CA LEU A 453 -15.84 -2.29 3.63
C LEU A 453 -15.42 -3.15 4.83
N PRO A 454 -16.35 -3.92 5.42
CA PRO A 454 -16.08 -4.78 6.57
C PRO A 454 -14.83 -5.66 6.41
N ARG A 455 -14.06 -5.80 7.49
CA ARG A 455 -12.76 -6.50 7.48
C ARG A 455 -12.83 -8.01 7.69
N SER A 456 -14.03 -8.58 7.86
CA SER A 456 -14.22 -10.01 8.09
C SER A 456 -13.54 -10.85 7.02
N GLN A 457 -13.03 -12.04 7.36
CA GLN A 457 -12.47 -12.99 6.38
C GLN A 457 -13.56 -13.81 5.65
N ASP A 458 -14.79 -13.79 6.14
CA ASP A 458 -15.91 -14.50 5.54
C ASP A 458 -16.71 -13.55 4.64
N ASP A 459 -17.88 -13.11 5.10
CA ASP A 459 -18.76 -12.24 4.34
C ASP A 459 -18.55 -10.77 4.71
N SER A 460 -18.60 -9.89 3.71
CA SER A 460 -18.47 -8.44 3.86
C SER A 460 -19.63 -7.77 3.17
N VAL A 461 -20.43 -7.00 3.89
CA VAL A 461 -21.62 -6.34 3.35
C VAL A 461 -21.68 -4.90 3.83
N LEU A 462 -21.81 -3.98 2.89
CA LEU A 462 -22.02 -2.56 3.17
C LEU A 462 -23.32 -2.11 2.50
N LEU A 463 -24.21 -1.55 3.31
CA LEU A 463 -25.42 -0.87 2.85
C LEU A 463 -25.11 0.62 2.71
N LEU A 464 -25.44 1.18 1.55
CA LEU A 464 -25.33 2.61 1.28
C LEU A 464 -26.72 3.23 1.25
N ARG A 465 -26.87 4.38 1.93
CA ARG A 465 -28.04 5.26 1.79
C ARG A 465 -27.63 6.51 1.03
N VAL A 466 -28.34 6.80 -0.05
CA VAL A 466 -28.06 7.96 -0.92
C VAL A 466 -29.29 8.83 -1.03
N SER A 467 -29.10 10.15 -0.91
CA SER A 467 -30.17 11.14 -1.03
C SER A 467 -30.46 11.45 -2.50
N TYR A 468 -31.73 11.56 -2.88
CA TYR A 468 -32.14 12.10 -4.19
C TYR A 468 -31.79 13.59 -4.33
N ARG A 469 -31.62 14.36 -3.24
CA ARG A 469 -31.21 15.78 -3.34
C ARG A 469 -29.75 15.94 -3.74
N ALA A 470 -28.89 14.98 -3.37
CA ALA A 470 -27.50 14.96 -3.81
C ALA A 470 -27.39 14.71 -5.33
N TYR A 471 -28.48 14.30 -5.99
CA TYR A 471 -28.51 13.88 -7.38
C TYR A 471 -29.86 14.18 -8.04
N ASP A 472 -29.97 15.29 -8.78
CA ASP A 472 -31.15 15.53 -9.62
C ASP A 472 -31.20 14.41 -10.70
N PRO A 473 -32.23 13.53 -10.69
CA PRO A 473 -32.37 12.42 -11.65
C PRO A 473 -32.55 12.90 -13.09
N TYR A 474 -32.73 14.21 -13.31
CA TYR A 474 -32.92 14.86 -14.60
C TYR A 474 -31.87 15.94 -14.93
N ARG A 475 -30.97 16.30 -14.00
CA ARG A 475 -29.80 17.16 -14.25
C ARG A 475 -28.58 16.71 -13.46
N PHE A 476 -27.59 16.18 -14.17
CA PHE A 476 -26.30 15.82 -13.60
C PHE A 476 -25.51 17.09 -13.19
N ILE A 477 -25.68 17.53 -11.95
CA ILE A 477 -24.79 18.52 -11.31
C ILE A 477 -24.19 17.85 -10.07
N SER A 478 -22.86 17.74 -10.04
CA SER A 478 -22.15 17.18 -8.90
C SER A 478 -21.97 18.25 -7.83
N GLU A 479 -22.68 18.14 -6.72
CA GLU A 479 -22.29 18.78 -5.47
C GLU A 479 -21.88 17.71 -4.45
N GLU A 480 -20.86 18.05 -3.65
CA GLU A 480 -20.17 17.17 -2.72
C GLU A 480 -20.95 17.08 -1.39
N GLU A 481 -21.79 16.05 -1.23
CA GLU A 481 -22.28 15.62 0.09
C GLU A 481 -21.77 14.22 0.46
N PRO A 482 -21.46 13.96 1.75
CA PRO A 482 -20.95 12.67 2.22
C PRO A 482 -22.05 11.59 2.30
N PHE A 483 -21.71 10.36 1.91
CA PHE A 483 -22.56 9.17 2.10
C PHE A 483 -22.76 8.87 3.60
N ALA A 484 -23.97 8.43 3.98
CA ALA A 484 -24.24 7.92 5.32
C ALA A 484 -24.13 6.39 5.34
N GLU A 485 -23.24 5.85 6.18
CA GLU A 485 -23.17 4.43 6.52
C GLU A 485 -24.35 4.08 7.45
N LEU A 486 -25.01 2.94 7.21
CA LEU A 486 -26.20 2.49 7.95
C LEU A 486 -25.93 1.28 8.84
#